data_AF-A0A358PHA7-F1
#
_entry.id   AF-A0A358PHA7-F1
#
_cell.length_a   1.000
_cell.length_b   1.000
_cell.length_c   1.000
_cell.angle_alpha   90.00
_cell.angle_beta   90.00
_cell.angle_gamma   90.00
#
_symmetry.space_group_name_H-M   'P 1'
#
loop_
_entity.id
_entity.type
_entity.pdbx_description
1 polymer ?
#
loop_
_entity_poly.entity_id
_entity_poly.type
_entity_poly.pdbx_seq_one_letter_code
_entity_poly.pdbx_strand_id
1 'polypeptide(L)'
;GLNGWAESPYSGEKDDFEDFLKCSFLHVQRNVTAVSGAFMAVSGENFFSFGMFDETLSGVGWDTEFCVRLMRKGLANCFTPFAKARLSGGLLNDYANAGKANLLRCYDVYRETLLCGDRYFNPNFDYANPVPTLAAIPYPPIKLNPLYSG
;
A
#
# COMPACT_ATOMS: atom_id res chain seq x y z
N GLY A 1 1.19 1.78 4.41
CA GLY A 1 1.38 0.34 4.61
C GLY A 1 2.39 0.10 5.70
N LEU A 2 2.47 -1.13 6.18
CA LEU A 2 3.46 -1.54 7.17
C LEU A 2 4.88 -1.35 6.61
N ASN A 3 5.86 -1.10 7.47
CA ASN A 3 7.23 -0.68 7.12
C ASN A 3 7.36 0.67 6.39
N GLY A 4 6.34 1.52 6.53
CA GLY A 4 6.54 2.96 6.44
C GLY A 4 5.56 3.70 5.57
N TRP A 5 5.17 3.16 4.43
CA TRP A 5 4.27 3.88 3.53
C TRP A 5 3.76 3.02 2.37
N ALA A 6 4.59 2.21 1.72
CA ALA A 6 4.23 1.42 0.53
C ALA A 6 4.76 -0.03 0.54
N GLU A 7 4.28 -0.87 1.47
CA GLU A 7 4.55 -2.32 1.49
C GLU A 7 3.27 -3.13 1.76
N SER A 8 3.31 -4.42 1.39
CA SER A 8 2.22 -5.38 1.64
C SER A 8 2.36 -6.01 3.02
N PRO A 9 1.26 -6.15 3.79
CA PRO A 9 1.29 -6.91 5.02
C PRO A 9 1.73 -8.36 4.80
N TYR A 10 2.46 -8.93 5.76
CA TYR A 10 3.07 -10.27 5.69
C TYR A 10 4.10 -10.43 4.55
N SER A 11 4.66 -9.32 4.03
CA SER A 11 5.82 -9.37 3.14
C SER A 11 6.98 -10.14 3.79
N GLY A 12 7.56 -11.10 3.06
CA GLY A 12 8.62 -11.99 3.55
C GLY A 12 8.15 -13.22 4.33
N GLU A 13 6.88 -13.28 4.71
CA GLU A 13 6.31 -14.44 5.39
C GLU A 13 5.95 -15.57 4.42
N LYS A 14 5.91 -16.80 4.93
CA LYS A 14 5.46 -17.97 4.16
C LYS A 14 3.96 -17.85 3.86
N ASP A 15 3.60 -18.12 2.60
CA ASP A 15 2.21 -18.26 2.16
C ASP A 15 1.66 -19.63 2.63
N ASP A 16 1.06 -19.64 3.81
CA ASP A 16 0.49 -20.83 4.46
C ASP A 16 -0.75 -20.45 5.29
N PHE A 17 -1.36 -21.48 5.88
CA PHE A 17 -2.57 -21.38 6.69
C PHE A 17 -2.33 -21.73 8.17
N GLU A 18 -1.08 -21.71 8.64
CA GLU A 18 -0.71 -22.22 9.97
C GLU A 18 -1.10 -21.22 11.08
N ASP A 19 -1.01 -19.92 10.78
CA ASP A 19 -1.36 -18.85 11.72
C ASP A 19 -2.80 -18.36 11.49
N PHE A 20 -3.64 -18.50 12.52
CA PHE A 20 -5.04 -18.08 12.50
C PHE A 20 -5.21 -16.58 12.28
N LEU A 21 -4.40 -15.73 12.91
CA LEU A 21 -4.46 -14.28 12.76
C LEU A 21 -4.06 -13.87 11.35
N LYS A 22 -2.99 -14.48 10.79
CA LYS A 22 -2.60 -14.30 9.39
C LYS A 22 -3.74 -14.69 8.45
N CYS A 23 -4.36 -15.84 8.67
CA CYS A 23 -5.51 -16.27 7.89
C CYS A 23 -6.67 -15.29 7.98
N SER A 24 -7.01 -14.84 9.19
CA SER A 24 -8.11 -13.90 9.43
C SER A 24 -7.88 -12.53 8.76
N PHE A 25 -6.62 -12.15 8.55
CA PHE A 25 -6.25 -10.88 7.92
C PHE A 25 -6.15 -10.99 6.40
N LEU A 26 -5.59 -12.09 5.87
CA LEU A 26 -5.36 -12.29 4.44
C LEU A 26 -6.54 -12.90 3.70
N HIS A 27 -7.46 -13.58 4.38
CA HIS A 27 -8.60 -14.29 3.76
C HIS A 27 -9.92 -13.56 3.92
N VAL A 28 -9.88 -12.24 4.15
CA VAL A 28 -11.06 -11.39 4.27
C VAL A 28 -11.00 -10.27 3.23
N GLN A 29 -12.12 -10.04 2.56
CA GLN A 29 -12.28 -8.89 1.68
C GLN A 29 -12.38 -7.61 2.51
N ARG A 30 -11.63 -6.58 2.12
CA ARG A 30 -11.55 -5.34 2.90
C ARG A 30 -11.15 -4.16 2.04
N ASN A 31 -11.58 -3.00 2.48
CA ASN A 31 -11.08 -1.75 1.93
C ASN A 31 -9.63 -1.55 2.37
N VAL A 32 -8.83 -1.02 1.46
CA VAL A 32 -7.41 -0.70 1.67
C VAL A 32 -7.11 0.65 1.03
N THR A 33 -6.02 1.29 1.41
CA THR A 33 -5.61 2.55 0.78
C THR A 33 -5.17 2.35 -0.67
N ALA A 34 -4.44 1.27 -0.95
CA ALA A 34 -3.98 0.93 -2.28
C ALA A 34 -3.77 -0.58 -2.43
N VAL A 35 -3.82 -1.05 -3.69
CA VAL A 35 -3.44 -2.42 -4.09
C VAL A 35 -2.31 -2.32 -5.11
N SER A 36 -1.50 -3.38 -5.23
CA SER A 36 -0.41 -3.41 -6.21
C SER A 36 -0.94 -3.54 -7.63
N GLY A 37 -0.32 -2.82 -8.56
CA GLY A 37 -0.56 -2.97 -10.00
C GLY A 37 -0.19 -4.36 -10.56
N ALA A 38 0.51 -5.21 -9.79
CA ALA A 38 0.82 -6.58 -10.17
C ALA A 38 -0.42 -7.43 -10.41
N PHE A 39 -1.51 -7.17 -9.67
CA PHE A 39 -2.78 -7.85 -9.85
C PHE A 39 -3.93 -6.92 -9.43
N MET A 40 -4.29 -6.03 -10.36
CA MET A 40 -5.29 -4.99 -10.17
C MET A 40 -6.37 -5.07 -11.24
N ALA A 41 -7.61 -4.78 -10.86
CA ALA A 41 -8.72 -4.60 -11.78
C ALA A 41 -9.41 -3.27 -11.49
N VAL A 42 -9.77 -2.54 -12.55
CA VAL A 42 -10.51 -1.28 -12.51
C VAL A 42 -11.42 -1.22 -13.73
N SER A 43 -12.58 -0.58 -13.64
CA SER A 43 -13.43 -0.39 -14.82
C SER A 43 -12.71 0.51 -15.84
N GLY A 44 -12.88 0.22 -17.12
CA GLY A 44 -12.29 1.04 -18.19
C GLY A 44 -12.73 2.50 -18.09
N GLU A 45 -14.02 2.73 -17.79
CA GLU A 45 -14.57 4.07 -17.53
C GLU A 45 -13.79 4.81 -16.44
N ASN A 46 -13.64 4.23 -15.24
CA ASN A 46 -12.89 4.88 -14.17
C ASN A 46 -11.41 5.07 -14.55
N PHE A 47 -10.80 4.09 -15.22
CA PHE A 47 -9.40 4.20 -15.65
C PHE A 47 -9.17 5.40 -16.56
N PHE A 48 -10.00 5.58 -17.60
CA PHE A 48 -9.88 6.69 -18.53
C PHE A 48 -10.35 8.03 -17.93
N SER A 49 -11.48 8.05 -17.21
CA SER A 49 -12.03 9.27 -16.61
C SER A 49 -11.15 9.86 -15.52
N PHE A 50 -10.39 9.02 -14.81
CA PHE A 50 -9.38 9.45 -13.86
C PHE A 50 -7.98 9.52 -14.48
N GLY A 51 -7.84 9.68 -15.80
CA GLY A 51 -6.55 10.03 -16.41
C GLY A 51 -5.46 8.96 -16.34
N MET A 52 -5.84 7.69 -16.21
CA MET A 52 -4.93 6.52 -16.29
C MET A 52 -3.78 6.59 -15.26
N PHE A 53 -2.69 5.85 -15.48
CA PHE A 53 -1.50 5.92 -14.63
C PHE A 53 -0.67 7.17 -14.93
N ASP A 54 -0.07 7.75 -13.89
CA ASP A 54 0.90 8.83 -14.06
C ASP A 54 2.26 8.29 -14.55
N GLU A 55 2.50 8.37 -15.86
CA GLU A 55 3.74 7.91 -16.51
C GLU A 55 4.99 8.68 -16.08
N THR A 56 4.85 9.81 -15.38
CA THR A 56 6.00 10.53 -14.84
C THR A 56 6.57 9.87 -13.58
N LEU A 57 5.87 8.90 -12.99
CA LEU A 57 6.39 8.04 -11.92
C LEU A 57 7.11 6.84 -12.53
N SER A 58 8.44 6.80 -12.36
CA SER A 58 9.28 5.79 -13.00
C SER A 58 9.54 4.59 -12.08
N GLY A 59 9.19 3.40 -12.56
CA GLY A 59 9.45 2.11 -11.89
C GLY A 59 8.58 1.83 -10.68
N VAL A 60 8.32 2.82 -9.81
CA VAL A 60 7.57 2.66 -8.56
C VAL A 60 6.52 3.75 -8.38
N GLY A 61 5.45 3.42 -7.64
CA GLY A 61 4.49 4.39 -7.11
C GLY A 61 3.33 4.75 -8.03
N TRP A 62 3.37 4.40 -9.31
CA TRP A 62 2.31 4.69 -10.29
C TRP A 62 0.97 3.99 -9.94
N ASP A 63 1.03 2.79 -9.39
CA ASP A 63 -0.14 2.00 -8.99
C ASP A 63 -0.80 2.55 -7.72
N THR A 64 0.03 2.88 -6.74
CA THR A 64 -0.39 3.44 -5.46
C THR A 64 -0.88 4.88 -5.58
N GLU A 65 -0.23 5.71 -6.40
CA GLU A 65 -0.72 7.04 -6.79
C GLU A 65 -2.14 6.95 -7.33
N PHE A 66 -2.36 6.06 -8.31
CA PHE A 66 -3.67 5.89 -8.93
C PHE A 66 -4.72 5.49 -7.91
N CYS A 67 -4.44 4.50 -7.05
CA CYS A 67 -5.33 4.09 -5.98
C CYS A 67 -5.70 5.25 -5.03
N VAL A 68 -4.70 6.00 -4.56
CA VAL A 68 -4.92 7.12 -3.63
C VAL A 68 -5.70 8.25 -4.32
N ARG A 69 -5.43 8.52 -5.60
CA ARG A 69 -6.17 9.51 -6.39
C ARG A 69 -7.64 9.13 -6.56
N LEU A 70 -7.94 7.87 -6.87
CA LEU A 70 -9.31 7.36 -6.93
C LEU A 70 -10.00 7.46 -5.55
N MET A 71 -9.28 7.09 -4.49
CA MET A 71 -9.78 7.19 -3.11
C MET A 71 -10.15 8.62 -2.72
N ARG A 72 -9.29 9.60 -3.04
CA ARG A 72 -9.56 11.03 -2.81
C ARG A 72 -10.75 11.56 -3.61
N LYS A 73 -11.17 10.87 -4.65
CA LYS A 73 -12.34 11.20 -5.49
C LYS A 73 -13.61 10.46 -5.05
N GLY A 74 -13.56 9.75 -3.92
CA GLY A 74 -14.73 9.10 -3.32
C GLY A 74 -14.92 7.64 -3.73
N LEU A 75 -13.99 7.06 -4.50
CA LEU A 75 -13.99 5.63 -4.81
C LEU A 75 -13.32 4.83 -3.68
N ALA A 76 -13.59 3.53 -3.62
CA ALA A 76 -12.96 2.63 -2.66
C ALA A 76 -12.00 1.68 -3.38
N ASN A 77 -10.83 1.47 -2.79
CA ASN A 77 -9.95 0.38 -3.20
C ASN A 77 -10.22 -0.82 -2.30
N CYS A 78 -10.34 -2.00 -2.88
CA CYS A 78 -10.70 -3.22 -2.17
C CYS A 78 -9.69 -4.33 -2.48
N PHE A 79 -9.14 -4.94 -1.44
CA PHE A 79 -8.42 -6.19 -1.55
C PHE A 79 -9.42 -7.35 -1.49
N THR A 80 -9.30 -8.33 -2.38
CA THR A 80 -10.16 -9.53 -2.40
C THR A 80 -9.33 -10.81 -2.38
N PRO A 81 -9.60 -11.75 -1.47
CA PRO A 81 -8.91 -13.04 -1.42
C PRO A 81 -9.47 -14.06 -2.43
N PHE A 82 -10.56 -13.74 -3.12
CA PHE A 82 -11.28 -14.65 -4.02
C PHE A 82 -10.68 -14.71 -5.43
N ALA A 83 -9.87 -13.72 -5.79
CA ALA A 83 -9.05 -13.73 -7.01
C ALA A 83 -7.59 -13.81 -6.59
N LYS A 84 -6.86 -14.80 -7.12
CA LYS A 84 -5.45 -15.02 -6.78
C LYS A 84 -4.62 -15.20 -8.05
N ALA A 85 -3.44 -14.60 -8.05
CA ALA A 85 -2.42 -14.80 -9.07
C ALA A 85 -1.08 -14.98 -8.38
N ARG A 86 -0.23 -15.84 -8.95
CA ARG A 86 1.15 -15.99 -8.52
C ARG A 86 2.04 -15.24 -9.49
N LEU A 87 2.70 -14.19 -9.01
CA LEU A 87 3.74 -13.51 -9.78
C LEU A 87 5.04 -14.31 -9.65
N SER A 88 5.58 -14.72 -10.80
CA SER A 88 6.91 -15.32 -10.89
C SER A 88 7.87 -14.28 -11.45
N GLY A 89 8.90 -13.92 -10.68
CA GLY A 89 9.73 -12.74 -10.92
C GLY A 89 9.63 -11.76 -9.76
N GLY A 90 10.61 -10.86 -9.61
CA GLY A 90 10.63 -9.89 -8.51
C GLY A 90 9.38 -9.01 -8.46
N LEU A 91 9.14 -8.39 -7.31
CA LEU A 91 8.07 -7.39 -7.15
C LEU A 91 8.27 -6.25 -8.16
N LEU A 92 7.15 -5.73 -8.70
CA LEU A 92 7.17 -4.64 -9.67
C LEU A 92 7.81 -3.36 -9.12
N ASN A 93 7.65 -3.10 -7.82
CA ASN A 93 8.03 -1.83 -7.20
C ASN A 93 9.27 -2.01 -6.30
N ASP A 94 10.44 -1.62 -6.81
CA ASP A 94 11.68 -1.56 -6.03
C ASP A 94 11.92 -0.14 -5.48
N TYR A 95 11.27 0.17 -4.35
CA TYR A 95 11.41 1.47 -3.71
C TYR A 95 12.83 1.72 -3.16
N ALA A 96 13.61 0.67 -2.88
CA ALA A 96 14.96 0.81 -2.34
C ALA A 96 15.93 1.40 -3.38
N ASN A 97 15.74 1.05 -4.65
CA ASN A 97 16.57 1.52 -5.76
C ASN A 97 15.94 2.70 -6.55
N ALA A 98 14.78 3.20 -6.13
CA ALA A 98 14.13 4.31 -6.80
C ALA A 98 14.89 5.64 -6.60
N GLY A 99 14.93 6.47 -7.66
CA GLY A 99 15.58 7.77 -7.60
C GLY A 99 14.92 8.72 -6.59
N LYS A 100 15.71 9.54 -5.88
CA LYS A 100 15.25 10.44 -4.81
C LYS A 100 14.07 11.33 -5.21
N ALA A 101 14.09 11.90 -6.42
CA ALA A 101 13.01 12.74 -6.92
C ALA A 101 11.69 11.96 -7.10
N ASN A 102 11.77 10.71 -7.58
CA ASN A 102 10.59 9.84 -7.71
C ASN A 102 10.06 9.45 -6.34
N LEU A 103 10.95 9.08 -5.40
CA LEU A 103 10.58 8.76 -4.03
C LEU A 103 9.86 9.93 -3.34
N LEU A 104 10.35 11.17 -3.45
CA LEU A 104 9.68 12.35 -2.92
C LEU A 104 8.22 12.43 -3.40
N ARG A 105 7.99 12.25 -4.71
CA ARG A 105 6.63 12.27 -5.27
C ARG A 105 5.78 11.14 -4.73
N CYS A 106 6.35 9.94 -4.58
CA CYS A 106 5.62 8.81 -4.02
C CYS A 106 5.26 9.07 -2.53
N TYR A 107 6.11 9.72 -1.74
CA TYR A 107 5.75 10.15 -0.38
C TYR A 107 4.66 11.22 -0.37
N ASP A 108 4.72 12.17 -1.30
CA ASP A 108 3.74 13.24 -1.43
C ASP A 108 2.32 12.71 -1.67
N VAL A 109 2.19 11.61 -2.43
CA VAL A 109 0.93 10.88 -2.60
C VAL A 109 0.34 10.50 -1.24
N TYR A 110 1.16 9.92 -0.36
CA TYR A 110 0.75 9.39 0.94
C TYR A 110 0.77 10.40 2.08
N ARG A 111 1.25 11.63 1.86
CA ARG A 111 1.46 12.64 2.91
C ARG A 111 0.28 12.76 3.88
N GLU A 112 -0.93 12.89 3.35
CA GLU A 112 -2.16 12.99 4.14
C GLU A 112 -2.41 11.75 5.00
N THR A 113 -2.33 10.56 4.39
CA THR A 113 -2.47 9.27 5.08
C THR A 113 -1.42 9.07 6.18
N LEU A 114 -0.19 9.53 5.94
CA LEU A 114 0.90 9.42 6.92
C LEU A 114 0.73 10.40 8.09
N LEU A 115 0.18 11.59 7.84
CA LEU A 115 -0.06 12.61 8.86
C LEU A 115 -1.30 12.32 9.70
N CYS A 116 -2.40 11.92 9.07
CA CYS A 116 -3.70 11.72 9.72
C CYS A 116 -3.96 10.28 10.15
N GLY A 117 -3.12 9.34 9.71
CA GLY A 117 -3.34 7.90 9.85
C GLY A 117 -4.08 7.31 8.66
N ASP A 118 -3.82 6.02 8.39
CA ASP A 118 -4.51 5.28 7.35
C ASP A 118 -5.89 4.84 7.85
N ARG A 119 -6.96 5.36 7.24
CA ARG A 119 -8.35 5.06 7.60
C ARG A 119 -8.73 3.58 7.49
N TYR A 120 -7.97 2.79 6.75
CA TYR A 120 -8.18 1.37 6.54
C TYR A 120 -7.19 0.49 7.31
N PHE A 121 -6.28 1.11 8.07
CA PHE A 121 -5.33 0.41 8.90
C PHE A 121 -5.65 0.60 10.38
N ASN A 122 -5.49 -0.45 11.20
CA ASN A 122 -5.77 -0.35 12.63
C ASN A 122 -4.72 0.56 13.28
N PRO A 123 -5.11 1.67 13.92
CA PRO A 123 -4.16 2.59 14.53
C PRO A 123 -3.37 1.98 15.68
N ASN A 124 -3.80 0.84 16.23
CA ASN A 124 -3.12 0.11 17.30
C ASN A 124 -2.05 -0.87 16.81
N PHE A 125 -1.90 -1.05 15.49
CA PHE A 125 -0.80 -1.86 14.95
C PHE A 125 0.46 -1.02 14.79
N ASP A 126 1.61 -1.63 15.08
CA ASP A 126 2.89 -1.00 14.82
C ASP A 126 3.13 -0.86 13.32
N TYR A 127 3.19 0.38 12.84
CA TYR A 127 3.43 0.69 11.43
C TYR A 127 4.84 0.33 10.96
N ALA A 128 5.79 0.10 11.88
CA ALA A 128 7.15 -0.29 11.54
C ALA A 128 7.30 -1.79 11.22
N ASN A 129 6.26 -2.61 11.40
CA ASN A 129 6.37 -4.06 11.23
C ASN A 129 5.48 -4.57 10.08
N PRO A 130 6.01 -5.25 9.03
CA PRO A 130 5.21 -5.85 7.95
C PRO A 130 4.15 -6.84 8.42
N VAL A 131 4.32 -7.45 9.60
CA VAL A 131 3.30 -8.30 10.23
C VAL A 131 2.46 -7.45 11.20
N PRO A 132 1.13 -7.35 10.98
CA PRO A 132 0.23 -6.60 11.87
C PRO A 132 0.38 -7.06 13.33
N THR A 133 1.03 -6.22 14.14
CA THR A 133 1.35 -6.52 15.54
C THR A 133 0.84 -5.40 16.43
N LEU A 134 0.12 -5.73 17.49
CA LEU A 134 -0.38 -4.72 18.43
C LEU A 134 0.79 -4.06 19.18
N ALA A 135 0.73 -2.74 19.30
CA ALA A 135 1.67 -1.96 20.09
C ALA A 135 0.92 -1.03 21.05
N ALA A 136 1.41 -0.92 22.29
CA ALA A 136 0.87 0.02 23.26
C ALA A 136 1.10 1.48 22.82
N ILE A 137 2.22 1.73 22.13
CA ILE A 137 2.57 3.01 21.51
C ILE A 137 3.03 2.70 20.08
N PRO A 138 2.12 2.65 19.11
CA PRO A 138 2.44 2.40 17.71
C PRO A 138 3.42 3.43 17.15
N TYR A 139 4.38 3.01 16.33
CA TYR A 139 5.32 3.94 15.72
C TYR A 139 4.59 4.90 14.77
N PRO A 140 4.83 6.23 14.83
CA PRO A 140 4.13 7.18 13.97
C PRO A 140 4.41 6.93 12.49
N PRO A 141 3.40 6.78 11.61
CA PRO A 141 3.61 6.48 10.20
C PRO A 141 4.48 7.51 9.49
N ILE A 142 4.28 8.80 9.76
CA ILE A 142 5.05 9.88 9.13
C ILE A 142 6.56 9.79 9.39
N LYS A 143 6.98 9.25 10.55
CA LYS A 143 8.39 9.11 10.91
C LYS A 143 9.10 7.98 10.15
N LEU A 144 8.34 7.13 9.46
CA LEU A 144 8.89 6.08 8.61
C LEU A 144 9.20 6.58 7.19
N ASN A 145 8.87 7.84 6.89
CA ASN A 145 9.39 8.51 5.70
C ASN A 145 10.85 8.97 5.98
N PRO A 146 11.87 8.40 5.33
CA PRO A 146 13.28 8.77 5.49
C PRO A 146 13.58 10.19 5.00
N LEU A 147 12.66 10.82 4.27
CA LEU A 147 12.75 12.21 3.81
C LEU A 147 11.97 13.17 4.73
N TYR A 148 11.37 12.66 5.80
CA TYR A 148 10.71 13.49 6.80
C TYR A 148 11.76 14.23 7.64
N SER A 149 11.88 15.53 7.42
CA SER A 149 12.57 16.47 8.31
C SER A 149 11.54 17.03 9.29
N GLY A 150 11.30 16.31 10.38
CA GLY A 150 10.46 16.77 11.50
C GLY A 150 11.20 17.70 12.45
#